data_AF-A0A524J8Q6-F1
#
_entry.id   AF-A0A524J8Q6-F1
#
_cell.length_a   1.000
_cell.length_b   1.000
_cell.length_c   1.000
_cell.angle_alpha   90.00
_cell.angle_beta   90.00
_cell.angle_gamma   90.00
#
_symmetry.space_group_name_H-M   'P 1'
#
loop_
_entity.id
_entity.type
_entity.pdbx_description
1 polymer ?
#
loop_
_entity_poly.entity_id
_entity_poly.type
_entity_poly.pdbx_seq_one_letter_code
_entity_poly.pdbx_strand_id
1 'polypeptide(L)'
;KGRVGINSTTGEEKRMDVVIPLAAQYDAALVGLCIDDAGIPQTSEKRVEIARKIIDRAERAGLDRKNLIIDCVALACGTNDQGAKATLDTIRIVTEELGVNTTLGLSNVSFGLPDRPKLNAAFMLMCAGQGMTSFIGNPLDPNMQLATKSSKLFWGEDKFAMGYLTFFRKMQQAQAAAAEKK
;
A
#
# COMPACT_ATOMS: atom_id res chain seq x y z
N LYS A 1 -14.31 20.74 -6.94
CA LYS A 1 -14.14 19.80 -5.79
C LYS A 1 -13.97 18.40 -6.37
N GLY A 2 -13.05 17.59 -5.86
CA GLY A 2 -12.75 16.23 -6.37
C GLY A 2 -13.31 15.13 -5.45
N ARG A 3 -13.22 13.88 -5.91
CA ARG A 3 -13.55 12.69 -5.10
C ARG A 3 -12.56 12.57 -3.92
N VAL A 4 -13.09 12.24 -2.74
CA VAL A 4 -12.28 12.08 -1.51
C VAL A 4 -11.99 10.60 -1.24
N GLY A 5 -10.97 10.34 -0.42
CA GLY A 5 -10.66 9.01 0.10
C GLY A 5 -10.91 8.94 1.61
N ILE A 6 -11.50 7.85 2.08
CA ILE A 6 -11.66 7.52 3.50
C ILE A 6 -10.60 6.48 3.86
N ASN A 7 -9.71 6.86 4.76
CA ASN A 7 -8.72 5.99 5.37
C ASN A 7 -8.98 5.98 6.89
N SER A 8 -9.70 5.00 7.43
CA SER A 8 -10.13 3.73 6.83
C SER A 8 -11.33 3.10 7.54
N THR A 9 -11.78 1.93 7.07
CA THR A 9 -12.53 0.94 7.87
C THR A 9 -11.66 -0.27 8.18
N THR A 10 -12.01 -1.01 9.23
CA THR A 10 -11.56 -2.38 9.50
C THR A 10 -12.67 -3.37 9.15
N GLY A 11 -12.42 -4.67 9.32
CA GLY A 11 -13.41 -5.74 9.25
C GLY A 11 -14.24 -5.95 10.53
N GLU A 12 -14.05 -5.09 11.54
CA GLU A 12 -14.92 -5.05 12.73
C GLU A 12 -16.34 -4.62 12.33
N GLU A 13 -17.37 -5.33 12.80
CA GLU A 13 -18.76 -5.07 12.40
C GLU A 13 -19.18 -3.61 12.64
N LYS A 14 -18.90 -3.10 13.84
CA LYS A 14 -19.26 -1.73 14.23
C LYS A 14 -18.59 -0.66 13.35
N ARG A 15 -17.39 -0.94 12.84
CA ARG A 15 -16.67 0.00 11.97
C ARG A 15 -17.25 -0.02 10.57
N MET A 16 -17.47 -1.21 10.02
CA MET A 16 -18.08 -1.36 8.69
C MET A 16 -19.48 -0.75 8.63
N ASP A 17 -20.32 -0.97 9.64
CA ASP A 17 -21.70 -0.45 9.69
C ASP A 17 -21.78 1.08 9.66
N VAL A 18 -20.72 1.77 10.11
CA VAL A 18 -20.67 3.24 10.12
C VAL A 18 -19.96 3.78 8.87
N VAL A 19 -18.80 3.21 8.52
CA VAL A 19 -17.90 3.80 7.53
C VAL A 19 -18.32 3.44 6.10
N ILE A 20 -18.78 2.22 5.85
CA ILE A 20 -19.12 1.77 4.49
C ILE A 20 -20.32 2.54 3.93
N PRO A 21 -21.44 2.74 4.66
CA PRO A 21 -22.55 3.55 4.16
C PRO A 21 -22.14 4.99 3.86
N LEU A 22 -21.23 5.56 4.66
CA LEU A 22 -20.69 6.89 4.42
C LEU A 22 -19.87 6.93 3.12
N ALA A 23 -19.00 5.95 2.90
CA ALA A 23 -18.22 5.85 1.67
C ALA A 23 -19.11 5.74 0.43
N ALA A 24 -20.16 4.92 0.50
CA ALA A 24 -21.14 4.76 -0.57
C ALA A 24 -21.93 6.05 -0.83
N GLN A 25 -22.40 6.73 0.22
CA GLN A 25 -23.16 7.98 0.12
C GLN A 25 -22.39 9.08 -0.63
N TYR A 26 -21.08 9.15 -0.43
CA TYR A 26 -20.22 10.19 -1.02
C TYR A 26 -19.40 9.72 -2.22
N ASP A 27 -19.61 8.48 -2.69
CA ASP A 27 -18.80 7.85 -3.76
C ASP A 27 -17.28 8.02 -3.50
N ALA A 28 -16.88 7.82 -2.25
CA ALA A 28 -15.50 7.99 -1.81
C ALA A 28 -14.68 6.72 -2.08
N ALA A 29 -13.38 6.89 -2.36
CA ALA A 29 -12.46 5.75 -2.28
C ALA A 29 -12.38 5.29 -0.82
N LEU A 30 -12.41 3.99 -0.55
CA LEU A 30 -12.39 3.43 0.80
C LEU A 30 -11.22 2.48 0.97
N VAL A 31 -10.38 2.76 1.97
CA VAL A 31 -9.36 1.83 2.43
C VAL A 31 -9.97 0.90 3.49
N GLY A 32 -9.89 -0.41 3.25
CA GLY A 32 -10.31 -1.47 4.19
C GLY A 32 -9.11 -2.23 4.73
N LEU A 33 -8.87 -2.17 6.04
CA LEU A 33 -7.76 -2.87 6.69
C LEU A 33 -8.19 -4.30 7.03
N CYS A 34 -7.32 -5.26 6.73
CA CYS A 34 -7.49 -6.68 7.11
C CYS A 34 -7.26 -6.92 8.61
N ILE A 35 -8.04 -6.25 9.45
CA ILE A 35 -8.08 -6.35 10.92
C ILE A 35 -9.55 -6.56 11.29
N ASP A 36 -9.86 -7.45 12.21
CA ASP A 36 -11.23 -7.68 12.68
C ASP A 36 -11.32 -7.61 14.20
N ASP A 37 -12.46 -8.02 14.77
CA ASP A 37 -12.73 -8.00 16.20
C ASP A 37 -11.75 -8.88 17.02
N ALA A 38 -11.02 -9.82 16.37
CA ALA A 38 -9.97 -10.62 17.00
C ALA A 38 -8.58 -9.94 16.96
N GLY A 39 -8.48 -8.77 16.34
CA GLY A 39 -7.24 -7.99 16.22
C GLY A 39 -6.51 -8.23 14.90
N ILE A 40 -5.17 -8.09 14.93
CA ILE A 40 -4.35 -8.16 13.71
C ILE A 40 -4.05 -9.63 13.37
N PRO A 41 -4.51 -10.15 12.22
CA PRO A 41 -4.26 -11.52 11.83
C PRO A 41 -2.79 -11.76 11.45
N GLN A 42 -2.28 -12.91 11.89
CA GLN A 42 -0.89 -13.30 11.65
C GLN A 42 -0.68 -13.99 10.30
N THR A 43 -1.73 -14.59 9.72
CA THR A 43 -1.62 -15.35 8.47
C THR A 43 -2.32 -14.65 7.31
N SER A 44 -1.89 -14.95 6.09
CA SER A 44 -2.48 -14.43 4.86
C SER A 44 -3.92 -14.88 4.67
N GLU A 45 -4.23 -16.13 5.03
CA GLU A 45 -5.56 -16.73 4.83
C GLU A 45 -6.60 -15.92 5.61
N LYS A 46 -6.30 -15.62 6.88
CA LYS A 46 -7.21 -14.85 7.71
C LYS A 46 -7.37 -13.40 7.22
N ARG A 47 -6.29 -12.79 6.71
CA ARG A 47 -6.36 -11.44 6.11
C ARG A 47 -7.22 -11.44 4.85
N VAL A 48 -7.13 -12.47 4.02
CA VAL A 48 -7.94 -12.63 2.81
C VAL A 48 -9.41 -12.86 3.15
N GLU A 49 -9.73 -13.64 4.19
CA GLU A 49 -11.10 -13.78 4.69
C GLU A 49 -11.70 -12.42 5.07
N ILE A 50 -10.94 -11.61 5.81
CA ILE A 50 -11.38 -10.27 6.22
C ILE A 50 -11.51 -9.35 5.01
N ALA A 51 -10.58 -9.41 4.05
CA ALA A 51 -10.68 -8.65 2.80
C ALA A 51 -11.98 -8.98 2.05
N ARG A 52 -12.30 -10.28 1.88
CA ARG A 52 -13.56 -10.73 1.26
C ARG A 52 -14.77 -10.18 2.00
N LYS A 53 -14.77 -10.26 3.33
CA LYS A 53 -15.84 -9.72 4.18
C LYS A 53 -16.08 -8.22 3.94
N ILE A 54 -15.01 -7.42 3.89
CA ILE A 54 -15.08 -5.98 3.65
C ILE A 54 -15.61 -5.68 2.24
N ILE A 55 -15.07 -6.37 1.23
CA ILE A 55 -15.47 -6.21 -0.17
C ILE A 55 -16.96 -6.50 -0.33
N ASP A 56 -17.41 -7.67 0.14
CA ASP A 56 -18.81 -8.08 0.06
C ASP A 56 -19.75 -7.09 0.74
N ARG A 57 -19.36 -6.57 1.91
CA ARG A 57 -20.17 -5.59 2.63
C ARG A 57 -20.25 -4.26 1.87
N ALA A 58 -19.15 -3.81 1.31
CA ALA A 58 -19.09 -2.57 0.56
C ALA A 58 -19.86 -2.63 -0.76
N GLU A 59 -19.75 -3.73 -1.51
CA GLU A 59 -20.51 -3.93 -2.74
C GLU A 59 -22.02 -4.00 -2.47
N ARG A 60 -22.44 -4.67 -1.39
CA ARG A 60 -23.85 -4.69 -0.96
C ARG A 60 -24.38 -3.31 -0.56
N ALA A 61 -23.51 -2.42 -0.08
CA ALA A 61 -23.86 -1.04 0.22
C ALA A 61 -23.85 -0.13 -1.03
N GLY A 62 -23.53 -0.67 -2.21
CA GLY A 62 -23.50 0.05 -3.48
C GLY A 62 -22.18 0.76 -3.78
N LEU A 63 -21.09 0.47 -3.06
CA LEU A 63 -19.78 1.03 -3.38
C LEU A 63 -19.16 0.29 -4.57
N ASP A 64 -18.76 1.02 -5.61
CA ASP A 64 -18.09 0.46 -6.79
C ASP A 64 -16.75 -0.19 -6.41
N ARG A 65 -16.51 -1.40 -6.90
CA ARG A 65 -15.27 -2.18 -6.65
C ARG A 65 -14.00 -1.38 -6.94
N LYS A 66 -14.01 -0.50 -7.95
CA LYS A 66 -12.83 0.34 -8.28
C LYS A 66 -12.47 1.35 -7.19
N ASN A 67 -13.43 1.69 -6.33
CA ASN A 67 -13.24 2.60 -5.19
C ASN A 67 -12.75 1.86 -3.94
N LEU A 68 -12.72 0.53 -3.93
CA LEU A 68 -12.21 -0.27 -2.82
C LEU A 68 -10.70 -0.48 -2.94
N ILE A 69 -10.01 -0.25 -1.83
CA ILE A 69 -8.57 -0.46 -1.68
C ILE A 69 -8.34 -1.28 -0.40
N ILE A 70 -7.72 -2.45 -0.51
CA ILE A 70 -7.46 -3.30 0.65
C ILE A 70 -6.05 -3.05 1.20
N ASP A 71 -5.97 -2.67 2.47
CA ASP A 71 -4.71 -2.61 3.21
C ASP A 71 -4.39 -4.00 3.80
N CYS A 72 -3.34 -4.62 3.26
CA CYS A 72 -2.93 -5.99 3.59
C CYS A 72 -2.14 -6.11 4.91
N VAL A 73 -2.02 -5.01 5.65
CA VAL A 73 -1.43 -4.88 6.99
C VAL A 73 0.05 -5.27 7.05
N ALA A 74 0.92 -4.26 7.11
CA ALA A 74 2.34 -4.45 7.38
C ALA A 74 2.61 -4.51 8.89
N LEU A 75 3.22 -5.60 9.35
CA LEU A 75 3.71 -5.76 10.72
C LEU A 75 5.22 -5.48 10.79
N ALA A 76 5.68 -5.03 11.96
CA ALA A 76 7.09 -4.73 12.19
C ALA A 76 7.94 -6.01 12.17
N CYS A 77 8.89 -6.09 11.23
CA CYS A 77 9.79 -7.23 11.10
C CYS A 77 10.68 -7.44 12.33
N GLY A 78 10.95 -6.39 13.10
CA GLY A 78 11.73 -6.48 14.34
C GLY A 78 11.05 -7.31 15.44
N THR A 79 9.73 -7.49 15.36
CA THR A 79 8.95 -8.25 16.36
C THR A 79 8.22 -9.46 15.77
N ASN A 80 8.14 -9.56 14.44
CA ASN A 80 7.50 -10.67 13.73
C ASN A 80 8.23 -10.90 12.40
N ASP A 81 9.03 -11.96 12.35
CA ASP A 81 9.85 -12.37 11.21
C ASP A 81 9.01 -12.92 10.03
N GLN A 82 7.79 -13.41 10.29
CA GLN A 82 6.87 -13.91 9.26
C GLN A 82 5.90 -12.84 8.73
N GLY A 83 5.80 -11.69 9.39
CA GLY A 83 4.80 -10.66 9.09
C GLY A 83 4.92 -10.08 7.68
N ALA A 84 6.14 -9.85 7.20
CA ALA A 84 6.38 -9.37 5.83
C ALA A 84 5.93 -10.39 4.78
N LYS A 85 6.23 -11.67 4.98
CA LYS A 85 5.83 -12.74 4.05
C LYS A 85 4.31 -12.88 3.97
N ALA A 86 3.63 -12.93 5.12
CA ALA A 86 2.16 -12.96 5.16
C ALA A 86 1.53 -11.74 4.43
N THR A 87 2.16 -10.57 4.53
CA THR A 87 1.70 -9.36 3.82
C THR A 87 1.83 -9.52 2.30
N LEU A 88 2.98 -10.01 1.82
CA LEU A 88 3.22 -10.25 0.39
C LEU A 88 2.24 -11.28 -0.18
N ASP A 89 2.03 -12.39 0.52
CA ASP A 89 1.07 -13.43 0.13
C ASP A 89 -0.37 -12.88 0.08
N THR A 90 -0.75 -12.05 1.06
CA THR A 90 -2.06 -11.38 1.07
C THR A 90 -2.23 -10.45 -0.13
N ILE A 91 -1.23 -9.60 -0.44
CA ILE A 91 -1.27 -8.69 -1.60
C ILE A 91 -1.50 -9.49 -2.88
N ARG A 92 -0.75 -10.56 -3.08
CA ARG A 92 -0.87 -11.41 -4.26
C ARG A 92 -2.27 -11.99 -4.39
N ILE A 93 -2.79 -12.64 -3.34
CA ILE A 93 -4.12 -13.27 -3.36
C ILE A 93 -5.23 -12.24 -3.57
N VAL A 94 -5.17 -11.09 -2.87
CA VAL A 94 -6.17 -10.03 -3.03
C VAL A 94 -6.15 -9.47 -4.46
N THR A 95 -4.98 -9.33 -5.07
CA THR A 95 -4.85 -8.81 -6.42
C THR A 95 -5.31 -9.83 -7.47
N GLU A 96 -4.82 -11.08 -7.38
CA GLU A 96 -5.08 -12.14 -8.36
C GLU A 96 -6.50 -12.72 -8.25
N GLU A 97 -6.98 -12.98 -7.04
CA GLU A 97 -8.27 -13.66 -6.82
C GLU A 97 -9.41 -12.69 -6.55
N LEU A 98 -9.17 -11.60 -5.80
CA LEU A 98 -10.22 -10.65 -5.44
C LEU A 98 -10.29 -9.46 -6.40
N GLY A 99 -9.26 -9.21 -7.22
CA GLY A 99 -9.33 -8.20 -8.28
C GLY A 99 -9.70 -6.79 -7.79
N VAL A 100 -9.22 -6.40 -6.61
CA VAL A 100 -9.36 -5.04 -6.05
C VAL A 100 -8.00 -4.37 -5.91
N ASN A 101 -8.01 -3.04 -5.77
CA ASN A 101 -6.78 -2.31 -5.46
C ASN A 101 -6.25 -2.70 -4.08
N THR A 102 -4.95 -2.58 -3.91
CA THR A 102 -4.27 -2.86 -2.63
C THR A 102 -3.40 -1.69 -2.21
N THR A 103 -3.23 -1.54 -0.90
CA THR A 103 -2.37 -0.51 -0.31
C THR A 103 -1.63 -1.02 0.90
N LEU A 104 -0.67 -0.22 1.35
CA LEU A 104 0.10 -0.52 2.56
C LEU A 104 0.72 0.75 3.16
N GLY A 105 0.65 0.86 4.49
CA GLY A 105 1.51 1.75 5.27
C GLY A 105 2.94 1.20 5.36
N LEU A 106 3.79 1.53 4.39
CA LEU A 106 5.12 0.91 4.24
C LEU A 106 6.03 1.08 5.47
N SER A 107 5.91 2.18 6.21
CA SER A 107 6.80 2.48 7.33
C SER A 107 6.66 1.51 8.52
N ASN A 108 5.56 0.76 8.60
CA ASN A 108 5.31 -0.17 9.69
C ASN A 108 6.28 -1.36 9.64
N VAL A 109 6.66 -1.82 8.44
CA VAL A 109 7.49 -3.02 8.25
C VAL A 109 8.87 -2.89 8.92
N SER A 110 9.42 -1.67 8.94
CA SER A 110 10.76 -1.39 9.44
C SER A 110 10.77 -0.77 10.84
N PHE A 111 9.63 -0.73 11.55
CA PHE A 111 9.56 -0.13 12.87
C PHE A 111 10.56 -0.79 13.84
N GLY A 112 11.34 0.03 14.55
CA GLY A 112 12.39 -0.42 15.47
C GLY A 112 13.71 -0.85 14.82
N LEU A 113 13.81 -0.88 13.49
CA LEU A 113 15.03 -1.27 12.78
C LEU A 113 15.87 -0.06 12.34
N PRO A 114 17.20 -0.21 12.17
CA PRO A 114 18.03 0.80 11.51
C PRO A 114 17.74 0.87 10.00
N ASP A 115 18.22 1.95 9.34
CA ASP A 115 18.16 2.12 7.88
C ASP A 115 16.75 1.98 7.25
N ARG A 116 15.73 2.42 8.00
CA ARG A 116 14.31 2.31 7.64
C ARG A 116 13.97 2.80 6.23
N PRO A 117 14.49 3.95 5.73
CA PRO A 117 14.21 4.39 4.37
C PRO A 117 14.54 3.35 3.29
N LYS A 118 15.70 2.68 3.40
CA LYS A 118 16.11 1.66 2.43
C LYS A 118 15.29 0.38 2.57
N LEU A 119 15.01 -0.04 3.81
CA LEU A 119 14.15 -1.20 4.07
C LEU A 119 12.74 -0.98 3.51
N ASN A 120 12.16 0.19 3.73
CA ASN A 120 10.84 0.54 3.19
C ASN A 120 10.82 0.53 1.66
N ALA A 121 11.87 1.07 1.02
CA ALA A 121 12.00 1.10 -0.43
C ALA A 121 12.16 -0.31 -1.03
N ALA A 122 12.98 -1.17 -0.40
CA ALA A 122 13.14 -2.56 -0.80
C ALA A 122 11.84 -3.35 -0.66
N PHE A 123 11.15 -3.20 0.47
CA PHE A 123 9.87 -3.87 0.71
C PHE A 123 8.78 -3.39 -0.26
N MET A 124 8.74 -2.10 -0.59
CA MET A 124 7.82 -1.56 -1.59
C MET A 124 7.98 -2.25 -2.95
N LEU A 125 9.21 -2.49 -3.42
CA LEU A 125 9.46 -3.22 -4.67
C LEU A 125 8.96 -4.66 -4.59
N MET A 126 9.14 -5.33 -3.45
CA MET A 126 8.60 -6.68 -3.24
C MET A 126 7.07 -6.68 -3.30
N CYS A 127 6.42 -5.71 -2.66
CA CYS A 127 4.97 -5.55 -2.71
C CYS A 127 4.46 -5.24 -4.12
N ALA A 128 5.14 -4.36 -4.85
CA ALA A 128 4.80 -4.05 -6.25
C ALA A 128 4.89 -5.30 -7.12
N GLY A 129 5.90 -6.16 -6.91
CA GLY A 129 6.02 -7.45 -7.58
C GLY A 129 4.89 -8.44 -7.28
N GLN A 130 4.14 -8.26 -6.19
CA GLN A 130 2.92 -9.03 -5.86
C GLN A 130 1.64 -8.39 -6.38
N GLY A 131 1.74 -7.26 -7.10
CA GLY A 131 0.58 -6.54 -7.64
C GLY A 131 0.06 -5.41 -6.77
N MET A 132 0.83 -4.93 -5.78
CA MET A 132 0.43 -3.77 -4.99
C MET A 132 0.18 -2.53 -5.86
N THR A 133 -1.02 -1.94 -5.78
CA THR A 133 -1.40 -0.82 -6.67
C THR A 133 -1.13 0.58 -6.09
N SER A 134 -1.02 0.70 -4.77
CA SER A 134 -0.74 1.97 -4.10
C SER A 134 0.00 1.77 -2.78
N PHE A 135 0.52 2.84 -2.18
CA PHE A 135 1.09 2.80 -0.82
C PHE A 135 0.98 4.16 -0.13
N ILE A 136 1.06 4.15 1.20
CA ILE A 136 1.17 5.35 2.03
C ILE A 136 2.62 5.43 2.55
N GLY A 137 3.31 6.51 2.20
CA GLY A 137 4.70 6.74 2.57
C GLY A 137 5.16 8.16 2.27
N ASN A 138 6.42 8.47 2.61
CA ASN A 138 7.00 9.79 2.34
C ASN A 138 7.37 9.92 0.85
N PRO A 139 6.66 10.75 0.05
CA PRO A 139 6.96 10.91 -1.37
C PRO A 139 8.23 11.72 -1.63
N LEU A 140 8.79 12.38 -0.60
CA LEU A 140 10.03 13.15 -0.67
C LEU A 140 11.27 12.31 -0.32
N ASP A 141 11.09 11.05 0.12
CA ASP A 141 12.22 10.17 0.40
C ASP A 141 12.92 9.74 -0.90
N PRO A 142 14.23 10.00 -1.08
CA PRO A 142 14.93 9.67 -2.33
C PRO A 142 14.96 8.17 -2.64
N ASN A 143 15.03 7.30 -1.62
CA ASN A 143 15.04 5.85 -1.82
C ASN A 143 13.66 5.39 -2.29
N MET A 144 12.60 5.95 -1.71
CA MET A 144 11.23 5.67 -2.16
C MET A 144 10.99 6.16 -3.59
N GLN A 145 11.44 7.37 -3.92
CA GLN A 145 11.34 7.90 -5.28
C GLN A 145 12.09 7.01 -6.29
N LEU A 146 13.33 6.63 -5.97
CA LEU A 146 14.11 5.71 -6.80
C LEU A 146 13.36 4.39 -6.99
N ALA A 147 12.90 3.77 -5.91
CA ALA A 147 12.18 2.51 -5.99
C ALA A 147 10.90 2.62 -6.82
N THR A 148 10.10 3.68 -6.67
CA THR A 148 8.88 3.88 -7.49
C THR A 148 9.23 4.04 -8.97
N LYS A 149 10.28 4.81 -9.30
CA LYS A 149 10.72 4.98 -10.70
C LYS A 149 11.26 3.68 -11.29
N SER A 150 12.06 2.94 -10.53
CA SER A 150 12.58 1.63 -10.91
C SER A 150 11.46 0.61 -11.12
N SER A 151 10.44 0.58 -10.24
CA SER A 151 9.27 -0.30 -10.42
C SER A 151 8.58 -0.03 -11.75
N LYS A 152 8.27 1.22 -12.06
CA LYS A 152 7.63 1.61 -13.34
C LYS A 152 8.49 1.26 -14.55
N LEU A 153 9.81 1.45 -14.43
CA LEU A 153 10.76 1.07 -15.47
C LEU A 153 10.70 -0.44 -15.75
N PHE A 154 10.84 -1.28 -14.72
CA PHE A 154 10.90 -2.72 -14.89
C PHE A 154 9.56 -3.35 -15.24
N TRP A 155 8.45 -2.70 -14.89
CA TRP A 155 7.11 -3.14 -15.29
C TRP A 155 6.68 -2.67 -16.69
N GLY A 156 7.57 -1.98 -17.43
CA GLY A 156 7.28 -1.48 -18.77
C GLY A 156 6.35 -0.27 -18.81
N GLU A 157 6.09 0.37 -17.67
CA GLU A 157 5.26 1.58 -17.56
C GLU A 157 6.03 2.88 -17.85
N ASP A 158 7.37 2.82 -17.87
CA ASP A 158 8.23 3.96 -18.22
C ASP A 158 8.74 3.87 -19.66
N LYS A 159 7.99 4.47 -20.58
CA LYS A 159 8.31 4.47 -22.01
C LYS A 159 9.72 5.01 -22.27
N PHE A 160 10.59 4.14 -22.79
CA PHE A 160 12.01 4.43 -23.06
C PHE A 160 12.79 4.98 -21.86
N ALA A 161 12.42 4.58 -20.63
CA ALA A 161 13.06 5.01 -19.38
C ALA A 161 13.06 6.54 -19.15
N MET A 162 12.18 7.28 -19.83
CA MET A 162 12.19 8.75 -19.81
C MET A 162 11.95 9.31 -18.40
N GLY A 163 11.04 8.70 -17.64
CA GLY A 163 10.74 9.07 -16.27
C GLY A 163 11.93 8.82 -15.33
N TYR A 164 12.58 7.68 -15.46
CA TYR A 164 13.77 7.31 -14.69
C TYR A 164 14.96 8.23 -15.00
N LEU A 165 15.27 8.43 -16.28
CA LEU A 165 16.37 9.30 -16.72
C LEU A 165 16.17 10.75 -16.26
N THR A 166 14.95 11.27 -16.34
CA THR A 166 14.61 12.62 -15.85
C THR A 166 14.81 12.73 -14.35
N PHE A 167 14.37 11.73 -13.58
CA PHE A 167 14.57 11.68 -12.14
C PHE A 167 16.06 11.64 -11.77
N PHE A 168 16.83 10.77 -12.43
CA PHE A 168 18.25 10.59 -12.14
C PHE A 168 19.08 11.86 -12.39
N ARG A 169 18.80 12.59 -13.48
CA ARG A 169 19.44 13.89 -13.76
C ARG A 169 19.17 14.91 -12.63
N LYS A 170 17.93 14.99 -12.14
CA LYS A 170 17.57 15.88 -11.02
C LYS A 170 18.32 15.51 -9.73
N MET A 171 18.43 14.22 -9.45
CA MET A 171 19.19 13.73 -8.31
C MET A 171 20.67 14.11 -8.37
N GLN A 172 21.32 13.92 -9.53
CA GLN A 172 22.73 14.32 -9.71
C GLN A 172 22.93 15.82 -9.51
N GLN A 173 22.04 16.66 -10.05
CA GLN A 173 22.10 18.11 -9.87
C GLN A 173 21.95 18.51 -8.39
N ALA A 174 21.02 17.89 -7.67
CA ALA A 174 20.84 18.14 -6.24
C ALA A 174 22.07 17.73 -5.42
N GLN A 175 22.71 16.62 -5.77
CA GLN A 175 23.95 16.16 -5.13
C GLN A 175 25.12 17.11 -5.40
N ALA A 176 25.31 17.54 -6.65
CA ALA A 176 26.35 18.51 -7.02
C ALA A 176 26.17 19.84 -6.28
N ALA A 177 24.94 20.40 -6.28
CA ALA A 177 24.63 21.65 -5.58
C ALA A 177 24.81 21.54 -4.05
N ALA A 178 24.61 20.37 -3.46
CA ALA A 178 24.86 20.13 -2.05
C ALA A 178 26.37 20.02 -1.72
N ALA A 179 27.17 19.51 -2.65
CA ALA A 179 28.62 19.43 -2.52
C ALA A 179 29.28 20.81 -2.62
N GLU A 180 28.77 21.71 -3.47
CA GLU A 180 29.25 23.09 -3.62
C GLU A 180 28.94 23.99 -2.41
N LYS A 181 27.98 23.60 -1.56
CA LYS A 181 27.57 24.33 -0.34
C LYS A 181 28.28 23.87 0.93
N LYS A 182 29.12 22.84 0.85
CA LYS A 182 29.94 22.33 1.96
C LYS A 182 31.36 22.83 1.82
#